data_AF-A0A250YEI8-F1
#
_entry.id   AF-A0A250YEI8-F1
#
_cell.length_a   1.000
_cell.length_b   1.000
_cell.length_c   1.000
_cell.angle_alpha   90.00
_cell.angle_beta   90.00
_cell.angle_gamma   90.00
#
_symmetry.space_group_name_H-M   'P 1'
#
loop_
_entity.id
_entity.type
_entity.pdbx_description
1 polymer ?
#
loop_
_entity_poly.entity_id
_entity_poly.type
_entity_poly.pdbx_seq_one_letter_code
_entity_poly.pdbx_strand_id
1 'polypeptide(L)'
;MARALGEDLVQPAELQDDSSSLGSDSELSGPGPYRQADRYGFIGGSSAEPGPGHPPADLIRQREMKWVEMTSHWEKTMSRRYKKVKIQCRKGIPSSLRARCWPLLCGAQVCQNNSPRTYQELAEAPGDPQWMETIGRDLHRQFPLHEMFVSPQGHGQQGLLQVLKAYTLYRPEQGYCQAQGPVAAVLLMHLPPEEAFWCLVQICEVYLPGYYGPHMEAVRLDAEVFMALLRRLLPRVHKHLQQVGVGPLLYLPEWFLCLFTRSLPFPTVLRIWDAFLSEGVRVYPI
;
A
#
# COMPACT_ATOMS: atom_id res chain seq x y z
N MET A 1 -12.35 -72.37 28.88
CA MET A 1 -11.06 -73.04 28.61
C MET A 1 -10.63 -72.70 27.20
N ALA A 2 -9.32 -72.51 27.01
CA ALA A 2 -8.60 -72.22 25.75
C ALA A 2 -8.54 -70.75 25.28
N ARG A 3 -7.37 -70.14 25.57
CA ARG A 3 -6.60 -69.21 24.70
C ARG A 3 -6.34 -69.92 23.34
N ALA A 4 -5.98 -69.32 22.20
CA ALA A 4 -5.20 -68.12 21.94
C ALA A 4 -5.14 -67.83 20.40
N LEU A 5 -4.83 -66.55 20.08
CA LEU A 5 -4.02 -66.03 18.96
C LEU A 5 -4.59 -65.94 17.53
N GLY A 6 -4.53 -64.72 16.98
CA GLY A 6 -4.78 -64.40 15.57
C GLY A 6 -4.86 -62.89 15.30
N GLU A 7 -3.69 -62.27 15.17
CA GLU A 7 -3.30 -61.20 14.21
C GLU A 7 -4.00 -59.83 14.16
N ASP A 8 -3.11 -58.82 14.06
CA ASP A 8 -3.30 -57.38 14.03
C ASP A 8 -4.10 -56.85 12.83
N LEU A 9 -5.10 -56.00 13.10
CA LEU A 9 -5.70 -55.06 12.14
C LEU A 9 -5.95 -53.72 12.85
N VAL A 10 -4.97 -52.82 12.74
CA VAL A 10 -5.09 -51.41 13.15
C VAL A 10 -5.65 -50.61 11.97
N GLN A 11 -6.82 -50.01 12.18
CA GLN A 11 -7.43 -49.01 11.28
C GLN A 11 -6.82 -47.62 11.51
N PRO A 12 -6.85 -46.71 10.50
CA PRO A 12 -6.00 -45.53 10.47
C PRO A 12 -6.48 -44.44 11.43
N ALA A 13 -5.58 -43.98 12.30
CA ALA A 13 -5.79 -42.80 13.14
C ALA A 13 -5.63 -41.51 12.31
N GLU A 14 -6.56 -40.59 12.55
CA GLU A 14 -6.69 -39.28 11.95
C GLU A 14 -5.42 -38.43 12.14
N LEU A 15 -4.97 -37.82 11.05
CA LEU A 15 -3.89 -36.83 11.03
C LEU A 15 -4.36 -35.57 11.79
N GLN A 16 -3.83 -35.35 12.98
CA GLN A 16 -3.95 -34.07 13.67
C GLN A 16 -3.09 -33.01 12.97
N ASP A 17 -3.78 -31.94 12.60
CA ASP A 17 -3.27 -30.72 11.97
C ASP A 17 -2.54 -29.88 13.03
N ASP A 18 -1.20 -29.92 13.03
CA ASP A 18 -0.34 -29.06 13.85
C ASP A 18 -0.32 -27.62 13.30
N SER A 19 -1.47 -26.96 13.40
CA SER A 19 -1.64 -25.53 13.11
C SER A 19 -2.33 -24.84 14.28
N SER A 20 -1.64 -24.72 15.43
CA SER A 20 -1.92 -23.64 16.37
C SER A 20 -0.78 -23.47 17.39
N SER A 21 -0.17 -22.28 17.38
CA SER A 21 0.31 -21.52 18.56
C SER A 21 1.53 -20.67 18.20
N LEU A 22 1.30 -19.63 17.38
CA LEU A 22 2.15 -18.44 17.37
C LEU A 22 1.27 -17.26 17.78
N GLY A 23 0.98 -17.21 19.08
CA GLY A 23 0.11 -16.21 19.68
C GLY A 23 0.07 -16.37 21.19
N SER A 24 1.24 -16.52 21.81
CA SER A 24 1.35 -16.35 23.26
C SER A 24 1.90 -14.97 23.53
N ASP A 25 1.07 -14.12 24.13
CA ASP A 25 1.36 -12.74 24.59
C ASP A 25 2.52 -12.65 25.61
N SER A 26 3.21 -13.75 25.89
CA SER A 26 4.29 -13.83 26.87
C SER A 26 5.66 -13.42 26.30
N GLU A 27 5.86 -13.42 24.98
CA GLU A 27 7.15 -13.04 24.36
C GLU A 27 7.32 -11.52 24.17
N LEU A 28 6.24 -10.73 24.34
CA LEU A 28 6.25 -9.28 24.18
C LEU A 28 6.66 -8.51 25.45
N SER A 29 6.85 -9.20 26.58
CA SER A 29 7.12 -8.60 27.89
C SER A 29 8.58 -8.71 28.38
N GLY A 30 9.51 -9.18 27.55
CA GLY A 30 10.93 -9.29 27.89
C GLY A 30 11.77 -8.02 27.56
N PRO A 31 12.84 -7.71 28.30
CA PRO A 31 13.74 -6.60 27.99
C PRO A 31 14.79 -7.04 26.94
N GLY A 32 14.77 -6.46 25.73
CA GLY A 32 15.76 -6.74 24.68
C GLY A 32 15.31 -6.40 23.25
N PRO A 33 16.20 -6.42 22.24
CA PRO A 33 16.19 -5.62 20.99
C PRO A 33 15.06 -5.91 19.98
N TYR A 34 14.07 -6.73 20.32
CA TYR A 34 12.95 -7.13 19.46
C TYR A 34 11.90 -6.04 19.21
N ARG A 35 12.07 -4.84 19.76
CA ARG A 35 11.16 -3.70 19.57
C ARG A 35 11.70 -2.57 18.69
N GLN A 36 12.92 -2.66 18.17
CA GLN A 36 13.44 -1.55 17.37
C GLN A 36 12.84 -1.60 15.96
N ALA A 37 12.03 -0.60 15.65
CA ALA A 37 11.57 -0.36 14.29
C ALA A 37 12.75 0.07 13.41
N ASP A 38 12.75 -0.35 12.15
CA ASP A 38 13.66 0.17 11.15
C ASP A 38 13.33 1.64 10.80
N ARG A 39 14.09 2.25 9.87
CA ARG A 39 13.87 3.64 9.44
C ARG A 39 12.50 3.90 8.77
N TYR A 40 11.74 2.86 8.51
CA TYR A 40 10.41 2.90 7.92
C TYR A 40 9.32 2.45 8.89
N GLY A 41 9.64 2.22 10.16
CA GLY A 41 8.66 1.83 11.17
C GLY A 41 8.42 0.32 11.29
N PHE A 42 9.15 -0.55 10.58
CA PHE A 42 8.95 -2.00 10.64
C PHE A 42 9.73 -2.65 11.78
N ILE A 43 9.02 -3.33 12.67
CA ILE A 43 9.54 -4.08 13.82
C ILE A 43 10.11 -5.42 13.34
N GLY A 44 11.27 -5.82 13.89
CA GLY A 44 11.93 -7.07 13.51
C GLY A 44 12.62 -7.01 12.14
N GLY A 45 12.56 -5.86 11.46
CA GLY A 45 13.47 -5.57 10.36
C GLY A 45 14.90 -5.64 10.89
N SER A 46 15.82 -6.20 10.10
CA SER A 46 17.25 -5.98 10.36
C SER A 46 17.43 -4.48 10.49
N SER A 47 17.82 -4.01 11.68
CA SER A 47 18.23 -2.64 11.92
C SER A 47 19.43 -2.41 11.01
N ALA A 48 19.15 -2.09 9.74
CA ALA A 48 20.17 -1.81 8.77
C ALA A 48 20.70 -0.44 9.16
N GLU A 49 21.67 -0.45 10.07
CA GLU A 49 22.82 0.44 10.03
C GLU A 49 23.02 0.84 8.56
N PRO A 50 23.07 2.14 8.23
CA PRO A 50 23.12 2.59 6.85
C PRO A 50 24.22 1.83 6.11
N GLY A 51 23.81 0.87 5.28
CA GLY A 51 24.74 0.02 4.57
C GLY A 51 25.70 0.87 3.73
N PRO A 52 26.89 0.34 3.37
CA PRO A 52 27.87 1.05 2.56
C PRO A 52 27.21 1.47 1.24
N GLY A 53 26.78 2.74 1.15
CA GLY A 53 25.86 3.21 0.11
C GLY A 53 24.85 4.27 0.56
N HIS A 54 24.72 4.55 1.86
CA HIS A 54 23.92 5.69 2.31
C HIS A 54 24.56 7.00 1.84
N PRO A 55 23.80 7.90 1.17
CA PRO A 55 24.35 9.15 0.70
C PRO A 55 24.85 10.01 1.88
N PRO A 56 25.93 10.79 1.69
CA PRO A 56 26.39 11.75 2.69
C PRO A 56 25.27 12.71 3.12
N ALA A 57 25.26 13.12 4.39
CA ALA A 57 24.23 14.01 4.93
C ALA A 57 24.05 15.30 4.11
N ASP A 58 25.15 15.86 3.60
CA ASP A 58 25.11 17.05 2.74
C ASP A 58 24.35 16.81 1.43
N LEU A 59 24.50 15.62 0.83
CA LEU A 59 23.78 15.28 -0.39
C LEU A 59 22.27 15.11 -0.11
N ILE A 60 21.91 14.58 1.05
CA ILE A 60 20.50 14.48 1.48
C ILE A 60 19.92 15.89 1.65
N ARG A 61 20.59 16.75 2.42
CA ARG A 61 20.18 18.14 2.63
C ARG A 61 20.05 18.90 1.32
N GLN A 62 20.99 18.74 0.39
CA GLN A 62 20.90 19.35 -0.95
C GLN A 62 19.70 18.86 -1.74
N ARG A 63 19.34 17.57 -1.63
CA ARG A 63 18.13 17.02 -2.29
C ARG A 63 16.86 17.56 -1.65
N GLU A 64 16.82 17.65 -0.33
CA GLU A 64 15.70 18.23 0.42
C GLU A 64 15.47 19.70 0.05
N MET A 65 16.53 20.52 0.07
CA MET A 65 16.43 21.94 -0.29
C MET A 65 15.89 22.17 -1.70
N LYS A 66 16.26 21.32 -2.67
CA LYS A 66 15.71 21.38 -4.04
C LYS A 66 14.20 21.12 -4.06
N TRP A 67 13.73 20.16 -3.27
CA TRP A 67 12.31 19.85 -3.16
C TRP A 67 11.54 20.94 -2.43
N VAL A 68 12.10 21.51 -1.37
CA VAL A 68 11.52 22.67 -0.66
C VAL A 68 11.37 23.85 -1.63
N GLU A 69 12.40 24.19 -2.41
CA GLU A 69 12.33 25.28 -3.40
C GLU A 69 11.24 25.02 -4.47
N MET A 70 11.18 23.79 -5.00
CA MET A 70 10.18 23.41 -6.01
C MET A 70 8.74 23.48 -5.48
N THR A 71 8.51 22.99 -4.26
CA THR A 71 7.17 22.93 -3.65
C THR A 71 6.70 24.26 -3.09
N SER A 72 7.59 25.21 -2.77
CA SER A 72 7.19 26.56 -2.34
C SER A 72 6.59 27.41 -3.47
N HIS A 73 6.79 27.02 -4.73
CA HIS A 73 6.19 27.68 -5.90
C HIS A 73 5.60 26.63 -6.83
N TRP A 74 4.65 25.83 -6.32
CA TRP A 74 4.21 24.61 -6.98
C TRP A 74 3.62 24.86 -8.37
N GLU A 75 2.63 25.75 -8.50
CA GLU A 75 1.97 26.06 -9.78
C GLU A 75 2.97 26.53 -10.86
N LYS A 76 3.86 27.46 -10.49
CA LYS A 76 4.92 27.95 -11.36
C LYS A 76 5.93 26.85 -11.72
N THR A 77 6.23 25.95 -10.78
CA THR A 77 7.16 24.84 -10.98
C THR A 77 6.55 23.78 -11.90
N MET A 78 5.27 23.44 -11.74
CA MET A 78 4.59 22.50 -12.62
C MET A 78 4.43 23.07 -14.03
N SER A 79 4.01 24.33 -14.19
CA SER A 79 3.87 24.95 -15.52
C SER A 79 5.20 25.08 -16.29
N ARG A 80 6.31 25.39 -15.62
CA ARG A 80 7.60 25.68 -16.29
C ARG A 80 8.64 24.56 -16.20
N ARG A 81 8.55 23.72 -15.18
CA ARG A 81 9.60 22.76 -14.80
C ARG A 81 9.05 21.33 -14.61
N TYR A 82 7.87 20.99 -15.12
CA TYR A 82 7.27 19.64 -15.01
C TYR A 82 8.24 18.48 -15.35
N LYS A 83 8.98 18.59 -16.46
CA LYS A 83 9.98 17.57 -16.84
C LYS A 83 11.06 17.38 -15.75
N LYS A 84 11.49 18.47 -15.12
CA LYS A 84 12.46 18.44 -14.01
C LYS A 84 11.85 17.75 -12.79
N VAL A 85 10.59 18.04 -12.45
CA VAL A 85 9.87 17.40 -11.33
C VAL A 85 9.84 15.89 -11.53
N LYS A 86 9.42 15.39 -12.70
CA LYS A 86 9.43 13.95 -13.00
C LYS A 86 10.80 13.30 -12.85
N ILE A 87 11.86 13.97 -13.31
CA ILE A 87 13.23 13.47 -13.12
C ILE A 87 13.59 13.42 -11.64
N GLN A 88 13.18 14.39 -10.82
CA GLN A 88 13.41 14.34 -9.38
C GLN A 88 12.60 13.22 -8.71
N CYS A 89 11.33 13.01 -9.09
CA CYS A 89 10.52 11.89 -8.61
C CYS A 89 11.17 10.53 -8.91
N ARG A 90 11.63 10.33 -10.15
CA ARG A 90 12.39 9.13 -10.55
C ARG A 90 13.73 8.97 -9.84
N LYS A 91 14.30 10.07 -9.31
CA LYS A 91 15.48 10.07 -8.42
C LYS A 91 15.13 9.89 -6.95
N GLY A 92 13.85 9.96 -6.60
CA GLY A 92 13.27 9.76 -5.28
C GLY A 92 13.05 11.03 -4.52
N ILE A 93 11.93 11.07 -3.82
CA ILE A 93 11.60 12.11 -2.86
C ILE A 93 12.23 11.71 -1.52
N PRO A 94 12.96 12.62 -0.84
CA PRO A 94 13.38 12.39 0.55
C PRO A 94 12.18 12.04 1.43
N SER A 95 12.34 11.08 2.36
CA SER A 95 11.22 10.62 3.20
C SER A 95 10.56 11.77 3.96
N SER A 96 11.36 12.72 4.45
CA SER A 96 10.94 13.96 5.14
C SER A 96 10.02 14.87 4.30
N LEU A 97 9.98 14.71 2.97
CA LEU A 97 9.23 15.58 2.07
C LEU A 97 8.06 14.90 1.36
N ARG A 98 7.87 13.59 1.54
CA ARG A 98 6.70 12.88 0.95
C ARG A 98 5.38 13.46 1.43
N ALA A 99 5.30 13.78 2.72
CA ALA A 99 4.11 14.40 3.31
C ALA A 99 3.69 15.67 2.57
N ARG A 100 4.66 16.49 2.16
CA ARG A 100 4.42 17.70 1.39
C ARG A 100 4.20 17.43 -0.10
N CYS A 101 4.98 16.51 -0.68
CA CYS A 101 5.03 16.33 -2.13
C CYS A 101 3.89 15.48 -2.68
N TRP A 102 3.49 14.40 -2.01
CA TRP A 102 2.47 13.49 -2.54
C TRP A 102 1.12 14.17 -2.76
N PRO A 103 0.55 14.94 -1.80
CA PRO A 103 -0.72 15.62 -2.02
C PRO A 103 -0.66 16.67 -3.14
N LEU A 104 0.50 17.31 -3.33
CA LEU A 104 0.74 18.24 -4.43
C LEU A 104 0.82 17.54 -5.79
N LEU A 105 1.47 16.38 -5.84
CA LEU A 105 1.69 15.61 -7.06
C LEU A 105 0.39 15.01 -7.61
N CYS A 106 -0.44 14.42 -6.74
CA CYS A 106 -1.69 13.82 -7.17
C CYS A 106 -2.89 14.77 -7.18
N GLY A 107 -2.72 16.04 -6.80
CA GLY A 107 -3.81 17.02 -6.79
C GLY A 107 -4.75 16.93 -5.57
N ALA A 108 -4.46 16.05 -4.61
CA ALA A 108 -5.25 15.91 -3.37
C ALA A 108 -5.38 17.23 -2.61
N GLN A 109 -4.34 18.06 -2.58
CA GLN A 109 -4.42 19.38 -1.94
C GLN A 109 -5.46 20.31 -2.59
N VAL A 110 -5.63 20.22 -3.92
CA VAL A 110 -6.65 21.00 -4.63
C VAL A 110 -8.05 20.51 -4.25
N CYS A 111 -8.26 19.19 -4.18
CA CYS A 111 -9.53 18.62 -3.73
C CYS A 111 -9.87 19.06 -2.30
N GLN A 112 -8.90 19.00 -1.39
CA GLN A 112 -9.07 19.45 -0.01
C GLN A 112 -9.47 20.93 0.07
N ASN A 113 -8.78 21.80 -0.68
CA ASN A 113 -9.08 23.24 -0.69
C ASN A 113 -10.46 23.55 -1.29
N ASN A 114 -10.88 22.78 -2.29
CA ASN A 114 -12.18 22.94 -2.95
C ASN A 114 -13.34 22.33 -2.15
N SER A 115 -13.06 21.47 -1.18
CA SER A 115 -14.04 20.75 -0.38
C SER A 115 -13.61 20.75 1.10
N PRO A 116 -13.52 21.94 1.72
CA PRO A 116 -13.10 22.07 3.11
C PRO A 116 -14.09 21.36 4.04
N ARG A 117 -13.58 20.75 5.11
CA ARG A 117 -14.35 19.98 6.13
C ARG A 117 -15.01 18.69 5.65
N THR A 118 -15.02 18.39 4.35
CA THR A 118 -15.65 17.16 3.84
C THR A 118 -15.12 15.90 4.52
N TYR A 119 -13.80 15.76 4.70
CA TYR A 119 -13.26 14.61 5.43
C TYR A 119 -13.73 14.55 6.88
N GLN A 120 -13.78 15.69 7.58
CA GLN A 120 -14.21 15.75 8.99
C GLN A 120 -15.66 15.29 9.13
N GLU A 121 -16.54 15.80 8.26
CA GLU A 121 -17.95 15.41 8.22
C GLU A 121 -18.13 13.91 7.94
N LEU A 122 -17.38 13.35 6.98
CA LEU A 122 -17.42 11.92 6.65
C LEU A 122 -16.80 11.06 7.77
N ALA A 123 -15.77 11.55 8.45
CA ALA A 123 -15.13 10.88 9.57
C ALA A 123 -16.05 10.85 10.80
N GLU A 124 -16.91 11.85 11.00
CA GLU A 124 -17.92 11.88 12.07
C GLU A 124 -19.19 11.12 11.72
N ALA A 125 -19.56 11.06 10.44
CA ALA A 125 -20.75 10.36 9.97
C ALA A 125 -20.72 8.85 10.29
N PRO A 126 -21.87 8.24 10.58
CA PRO A 126 -21.97 6.79 10.75
C PRO A 126 -21.61 6.09 9.43
N GLY A 127 -20.74 5.09 9.51
CA GLY A 127 -20.40 4.25 8.35
C GLY A 127 -21.50 3.24 8.04
N ASP A 128 -21.54 2.77 6.79
CA ASP A 128 -22.38 1.64 6.42
C ASP A 128 -21.95 0.38 7.20
N PRO A 129 -22.86 -0.33 7.90
CA PRO A 129 -22.52 -1.51 8.69
C PRO A 129 -21.77 -2.59 7.90
N GLN A 130 -22.13 -2.81 6.62
CA GLN A 130 -21.50 -3.81 5.75
C GLN A 130 -20.03 -3.46 5.50
N TRP A 131 -19.74 -2.18 5.22
CA TRP A 131 -18.38 -1.72 4.97
C TRP A 131 -17.56 -1.67 6.26
N MET A 132 -18.16 -1.25 7.37
CA MET A 132 -17.50 -1.26 8.68
C MET A 132 -17.05 -2.67 9.08
N GLU A 133 -17.90 -3.69 8.90
CA GLU A 133 -17.54 -5.08 9.15
C GLU A 133 -16.40 -5.55 8.21
N THR A 134 -16.54 -5.26 6.91
CA THR A 134 -15.57 -5.72 5.90
C THR A 134 -14.20 -5.08 6.11
N ILE A 135 -14.14 -3.77 6.35
CA ILE A 135 -12.90 -3.06 6.67
C ILE A 135 -12.32 -3.60 7.97
N GLY A 136 -13.14 -3.74 9.02
CA GLY A 136 -12.70 -4.23 10.34
C GLY A 136 -12.01 -5.59 10.27
N ARG A 137 -12.53 -6.52 9.46
CA ARG A 137 -11.91 -7.83 9.22
C ARG A 137 -10.57 -7.77 8.46
N ASP A 138 -10.29 -6.69 7.74
CA ASP A 138 -9.09 -6.56 6.93
C ASP A 138 -7.98 -5.76 7.64
N LEU A 139 -8.31 -4.93 8.64
CA LEU A 139 -7.35 -4.05 9.34
C LEU A 139 -6.13 -4.80 9.89
N HIS A 140 -6.33 -5.95 10.54
CA HIS A 140 -5.25 -6.72 11.18
C HIS A 140 -4.20 -7.26 10.20
N ARG A 141 -4.54 -7.35 8.90
CA ARG A 141 -3.62 -7.83 7.86
C ARG A 141 -2.81 -6.69 7.24
N GLN A 142 -3.12 -5.43 7.54
CA GLN A 142 -2.45 -4.28 6.94
C GLN A 142 -1.20 -3.91 7.74
N PHE A 143 -0.04 -4.37 7.24
CA PHE A 143 1.28 -4.10 7.82
C PHE A 143 1.37 -4.43 9.32
N PRO A 144 1.10 -5.69 9.75
CA PRO A 144 1.02 -6.05 11.16
C PRO A 144 2.34 -5.88 11.94
N LEU A 145 3.47 -5.80 11.23
CA LEU A 145 4.79 -5.58 11.82
C LEU A 145 5.21 -4.10 11.84
N HIS A 146 4.38 -3.18 11.36
CA HIS A 146 4.69 -1.75 11.38
C HIS A 146 4.23 -1.11 12.69
N GLU A 147 5.07 -0.28 13.32
CA GLU A 147 4.83 0.33 14.63
C GLU A 147 3.50 1.10 14.74
N MET A 148 3.04 1.70 13.63
CA MET A 148 1.75 2.38 13.54
C MET A 148 0.55 1.41 13.63
N PHE A 149 0.67 0.18 13.13
CA PHE A 149 -0.46 -0.75 12.94
C PHE A 149 -0.38 -2.02 13.81
N VAL A 150 0.74 -2.23 14.51
CA VAL A 150 1.00 -3.43 15.33
C VAL A 150 0.00 -3.60 16.48
N SER A 151 -0.48 -2.49 17.08
CA SER A 151 -1.43 -2.56 18.19
C SER A 151 -2.85 -2.75 17.66
N PRO A 152 -3.54 -3.86 18.01
CA PRO A 152 -4.96 -4.01 17.72
C PRO A 152 -5.75 -2.84 18.28
N GLN A 153 -6.65 -2.27 17.48
CA GLN A 153 -7.45 -1.10 17.84
C GLN A 153 -6.61 0.13 18.27
N GLY A 154 -5.30 0.15 17.98
CA GLY A 154 -4.44 1.31 18.22
C GLY A 154 -4.73 2.47 17.26
N HIS A 155 -4.09 3.61 17.52
CA HIS A 155 -4.33 4.84 16.77
C HIS A 155 -4.20 4.67 15.24
N GLY A 156 -3.22 3.88 14.75
CA GLY A 156 -3.05 3.65 13.32
C GLY A 156 -4.17 2.81 12.71
N GLN A 157 -4.59 1.73 13.38
CA GLN A 157 -5.73 0.92 12.90
C GLN A 157 -7.04 1.73 12.91
N GLN A 158 -7.25 2.56 13.92
CA GLN A 158 -8.40 3.46 13.98
C GLN A 158 -8.36 4.53 12.89
N GLY A 159 -7.19 5.13 12.63
CA GLY A 159 -7.00 6.07 11.53
C GLY A 159 -7.26 5.43 10.17
N LEU A 160 -6.78 4.19 9.97
CA LEU A 160 -7.02 3.42 8.75
C LEU A 160 -8.50 3.12 8.55
N LEU A 161 -9.20 2.68 9.61
CA LEU A 161 -10.64 2.49 9.60
C LEU A 161 -11.37 3.78 9.21
N GLN A 162 -11.00 4.92 9.81
CA GLN A 162 -11.66 6.19 9.54
C GLN A 162 -11.45 6.67 8.09
N VAL A 163 -10.23 6.57 7.55
CA VAL A 163 -9.95 6.95 6.16
C VAL A 163 -10.71 6.07 5.18
N LEU A 164 -10.70 4.75 5.37
CA LEU A 164 -11.42 3.82 4.49
C LEU A 164 -12.93 3.99 4.60
N LYS A 165 -13.47 4.15 5.82
CA LYS A 165 -14.89 4.46 6.05
C LYS A 165 -15.27 5.74 5.32
N ALA A 166 -14.52 6.82 5.51
CA ALA A 166 -14.79 8.10 4.86
C ALA A 166 -14.79 7.95 3.33
N TYR A 167 -13.87 7.15 2.76
CA TYR A 167 -13.88 6.83 1.33
C TYR A 167 -15.17 6.13 0.89
N THR A 168 -15.64 5.12 1.63
CA THR A 168 -16.90 4.42 1.29
C THR A 168 -18.13 5.32 1.36
N LEU A 169 -18.12 6.35 2.22
CA LEU A 169 -19.20 7.33 2.30
C LEU A 169 -19.09 8.38 1.18
N TYR A 170 -17.88 8.71 0.74
CA TYR A 170 -17.62 9.62 -0.37
C TYR A 170 -17.96 9.01 -1.73
N ARG A 171 -17.72 7.70 -1.89
CA ARG A 171 -18.00 6.89 -3.11
C ARG A 171 -18.79 5.63 -2.77
N PRO A 172 -20.07 5.76 -2.38
CA PRO A 172 -20.90 4.63 -1.98
C PRO A 172 -21.09 3.59 -3.10
N GLU A 173 -21.07 4.02 -4.36
CA GLU A 173 -21.20 3.14 -5.52
C GLU A 173 -19.97 2.24 -5.76
N GLN A 174 -18.79 2.66 -5.28
CA GLN A 174 -17.58 1.84 -5.34
C GLN A 174 -17.41 1.00 -4.07
N GLY A 175 -17.75 1.56 -2.90
CA GLY A 175 -17.60 0.89 -1.62
C GLY A 175 -16.14 0.61 -1.26
N TYR A 176 -15.89 -0.53 -0.60
CA TYR A 176 -14.55 -0.96 -0.20
C TYR A 176 -14.09 -2.21 -0.94
N CYS A 177 -12.96 -2.10 -1.62
CA CYS A 177 -12.17 -3.21 -2.14
C CYS A 177 -10.99 -3.47 -1.19
N GLN A 178 -10.74 -4.73 -0.81
CA GLN A 178 -9.65 -5.13 0.11
C GLN A 178 -8.24 -4.67 -0.34
N ALA A 179 -8.06 -4.40 -1.63
CA ALA A 179 -6.82 -3.88 -2.15
C ALA A 179 -6.57 -2.38 -1.82
N GLN A 180 -7.60 -1.65 -1.39
CA GLN A 180 -7.46 -0.27 -0.92
C GLN A 180 -6.84 -0.18 0.48
N GLY A 181 -7.06 -1.18 1.34
CA GLY A 181 -6.49 -1.25 2.68
C GLY A 181 -4.98 -0.97 2.76
N PRO A 182 -4.13 -1.70 2.02
CA PRO A 182 -2.69 -1.48 2.07
C PRO A 182 -2.29 -0.15 1.42
N VAL A 183 -3.03 0.34 0.42
CA VAL A 183 -2.80 1.66 -0.19
C VAL A 183 -3.05 2.78 0.84
N ALA A 184 -4.19 2.74 1.52
CA ALA A 184 -4.53 3.70 2.57
C ALA A 184 -3.55 3.64 3.75
N ALA A 185 -3.09 2.45 4.12
CA ALA A 185 -2.09 2.30 5.18
C ALA A 185 -0.75 2.97 4.83
N VAL A 186 -0.23 2.80 3.60
CA VAL A 186 1.02 3.47 3.16
C VAL A 186 0.88 5.00 3.13
N LEU A 187 -0.30 5.49 2.75
CA LEU A 187 -0.61 6.93 2.81
C LEU A 187 -0.56 7.43 4.27
N LEU A 188 -1.22 6.73 5.20
CA LEU A 188 -1.24 7.09 6.63
C LEU A 188 0.14 7.01 7.30
N MET A 189 1.05 6.16 6.83
CA MET A 189 2.43 6.13 7.30
C MET A 189 3.18 7.46 7.03
N HIS A 190 2.72 8.26 6.06
CA HIS A 190 3.40 9.47 5.60
C HIS A 190 2.57 10.75 5.76
N LEU A 191 1.26 10.63 5.92
CA LEU A 191 0.32 11.74 5.81
C LEU A 191 -0.65 11.76 6.99
N PRO A 192 -1.11 12.95 7.42
CA PRO A 192 -2.25 13.05 8.31
C PRO A 192 -3.52 12.48 7.65
N PRO A 193 -4.53 12.05 8.44
CA PRO A 193 -5.69 11.32 7.92
C PRO A 193 -6.46 12.03 6.80
N GLU A 194 -6.66 13.34 6.88
CA GLU A 194 -7.36 14.11 5.85
C GLU A 194 -6.61 14.13 4.50
N GLU A 195 -5.29 14.32 4.54
CA GLU A 195 -4.46 14.29 3.33
C GLU A 195 -4.36 12.88 2.75
N ALA A 196 -4.28 11.86 3.61
CA ALA A 196 -4.31 10.46 3.21
C ALA A 196 -5.64 10.11 2.52
N PHE A 197 -6.76 10.58 3.05
CA PHE A 197 -8.09 10.43 2.44
C PHE A 197 -8.13 11.05 1.03
N TRP A 198 -7.72 12.31 0.88
CA TRP A 198 -7.74 12.95 -0.45
C TRP A 198 -6.76 12.32 -1.44
N CYS A 199 -5.60 11.85 -0.98
CA CYS A 199 -4.69 11.08 -1.81
C CYS A 199 -5.32 9.75 -2.26
N LEU A 200 -6.03 9.05 -1.37
CA LEU A 200 -6.73 7.81 -1.70
C LEU A 200 -7.84 8.07 -2.74
N VAL A 201 -8.63 9.14 -2.57
CA VAL A 201 -9.63 9.59 -3.55
C VAL A 201 -9.00 9.79 -4.92
N GLN A 202 -7.89 10.53 -5.01
CA GLN A 202 -7.19 10.72 -6.27
C GLN A 202 -6.68 9.41 -6.86
N ILE A 203 -6.08 8.53 -6.06
CA ILE A 203 -5.57 7.24 -6.56
C ILE A 203 -6.71 6.39 -7.13
N CYS A 204 -7.84 6.29 -6.44
CA CYS A 204 -8.94 5.43 -6.87
C CYS A 204 -9.71 6.00 -8.06
N GLU A 205 -9.94 7.30 -8.12
CA GLU A 205 -10.82 7.90 -9.14
C GLU A 205 -10.07 8.38 -10.37
N VAL A 206 -8.87 8.89 -10.17
CA VAL A 206 -8.11 9.53 -11.24
C VAL A 206 -7.05 8.57 -11.77
N TYR A 207 -6.26 7.95 -10.89
CA TYR A 207 -5.14 7.12 -11.35
C TYR A 207 -5.53 5.69 -11.71
N LEU A 208 -6.52 5.11 -11.02
CA LEU A 208 -6.95 3.73 -11.19
C LEU A 208 -8.46 3.61 -11.47
N PRO A 209 -9.03 4.40 -12.41
CA PRO A 209 -10.46 4.34 -12.70
C PRO A 209 -10.86 2.93 -13.16
N GLY A 210 -11.89 2.37 -12.52
CA GLY A 210 -12.39 1.03 -12.85
C GLY A 210 -11.58 -0.15 -12.30
N TYR A 211 -10.53 0.09 -11.51
CA TYR A 211 -9.74 -0.98 -10.89
C TYR A 211 -10.46 -1.65 -9.73
N TYR A 212 -11.07 -0.84 -8.85
CA TYR A 212 -11.69 -1.31 -7.61
C TYR A 212 -13.16 -1.74 -7.77
N GLY A 213 -13.69 -1.73 -9.00
CA GLY A 213 -15.04 -2.20 -9.29
C GLY A 213 -15.18 -3.73 -9.22
N PRO A 214 -16.41 -4.26 -9.11
CA PRO A 214 -16.70 -5.68 -8.87
C PRO A 214 -16.15 -6.62 -9.95
N HIS A 215 -15.94 -6.13 -11.17
CA HIS A 215 -15.44 -6.94 -12.28
C HIS A 215 -13.97 -6.66 -12.65
N MET A 216 -13.32 -5.70 -11.97
CA MET A 216 -11.92 -5.32 -12.20
C MET A 216 -11.59 -5.17 -13.70
N GLU A 217 -12.49 -4.56 -14.47
CA GLU A 217 -12.41 -4.52 -15.93
C GLU A 217 -11.13 -3.83 -16.41
N ALA A 218 -10.76 -2.73 -15.75
CA ALA A 218 -9.53 -2.01 -16.04
C ALA A 218 -8.27 -2.87 -15.78
N VAL A 219 -8.26 -3.69 -14.71
CA VAL A 219 -7.15 -4.61 -14.42
C VAL A 219 -7.03 -5.68 -15.51
N ARG A 220 -8.16 -6.21 -16.00
CA ARG A 220 -8.16 -7.21 -17.08
C ARG A 220 -7.62 -6.62 -18.38
N LEU A 221 -8.04 -5.42 -18.74
CA LEU A 221 -7.53 -4.70 -19.91
C LEU A 221 -6.01 -4.47 -19.78
N ASP A 222 -5.56 -3.96 -18.64
CA ASP A 222 -4.14 -3.72 -18.39
C ASP A 222 -3.32 -5.00 -18.32
N ALA A 223 -3.92 -6.12 -17.91
CA ALA A 223 -3.30 -7.44 -17.98
C ALA A 223 -3.03 -7.86 -19.43
N GLU A 224 -3.93 -7.55 -20.37
CA GLU A 224 -3.70 -7.81 -21.80
C GLU A 224 -2.58 -6.93 -22.36
N VAL A 225 -2.57 -5.64 -21.98
CA VAL A 225 -1.49 -4.71 -22.36
C VAL A 225 -0.15 -5.20 -21.81
N PHE A 226 -0.11 -5.61 -20.54
CA PHE A 226 1.08 -6.19 -19.92
C PHE A 226 1.57 -7.42 -20.68
N MET A 227 0.68 -8.34 -21.03
CA MET A 227 1.04 -9.54 -21.79
C MET A 227 1.55 -9.22 -23.20
N ALA A 228 0.98 -8.21 -23.86
CA ALA A 228 1.50 -7.73 -25.14
C ALA A 228 2.92 -7.15 -25.01
N LEU A 229 3.17 -6.36 -23.96
CA LEU A 229 4.50 -5.83 -23.66
C LEU A 229 5.48 -6.94 -23.30
N LEU A 230 5.07 -7.93 -22.50
CA LEU A 230 5.89 -9.07 -22.13
C LEU A 230 6.28 -9.89 -23.35
N ARG A 231 5.33 -10.14 -24.27
CA ARG A 231 5.60 -10.80 -25.55
C ARG A 231 6.64 -10.06 -26.38
N ARG A 232 6.54 -8.73 -26.44
CA ARG A 232 7.43 -7.89 -27.24
C ARG A 232 8.83 -7.76 -26.63
N LEU A 233 8.92 -7.56 -25.32
CA LEU A 233 10.16 -7.22 -24.63
C LEU A 233 10.89 -8.46 -24.09
N LEU A 234 10.15 -9.49 -23.66
CA LEU A 234 10.66 -10.70 -23.05
C LEU A 234 9.95 -11.95 -23.62
N PRO A 235 10.05 -12.21 -24.94
CA PRO A 235 9.29 -13.27 -25.62
C PRO A 235 9.53 -14.67 -25.04
N ARG A 236 10.74 -14.95 -24.53
CA ARG A 236 11.06 -16.23 -23.88
C ARG A 236 10.27 -16.44 -22.59
N VAL A 237 10.13 -15.38 -21.78
CA VAL A 237 9.36 -15.42 -20.53
C VAL A 237 7.88 -15.57 -20.84
N HIS A 238 7.34 -14.77 -21.77
CA HIS A 238 5.95 -14.89 -22.20
C HIS A 238 5.62 -16.33 -22.68
N LYS A 239 6.47 -16.92 -23.54
CA LYS A 239 6.27 -18.29 -24.02
C LYS A 239 6.30 -19.30 -22.87
N HIS A 240 7.25 -19.17 -21.94
CA HIS A 240 7.33 -20.08 -20.81
C HIS A 240 6.09 -20.00 -19.92
N LEU A 241 5.63 -18.81 -19.54
CA LEU A 241 4.41 -18.62 -18.75
C LEU A 241 3.18 -19.25 -19.42
N GLN A 242 3.05 -19.10 -20.74
CA GLN A 242 1.98 -19.76 -21.50
C GLN A 242 2.09 -21.29 -21.46
N GLN A 243 3.29 -21.85 -21.60
CA GLN A 243 3.52 -23.29 -21.57
C GLN A 243 3.19 -23.92 -20.21
N VAL A 244 3.47 -23.23 -19.12
CA VAL A 244 3.15 -23.71 -17.76
C VAL A 244 1.76 -23.28 -17.27
N GLY A 245 0.95 -22.61 -18.11
CA GLY A 245 -0.41 -22.20 -17.78
C GLY A 245 -0.52 -21.05 -16.78
N VAL A 246 0.53 -20.25 -16.58
CA VAL A 246 0.52 -19.11 -15.65
C VAL A 246 -0.04 -17.88 -16.35
N GLY A 247 -1.33 -17.61 -16.11
CA GLY A 247 -2.03 -16.44 -16.61
C GLY A 247 -1.70 -15.15 -15.84
N PRO A 248 -1.83 -13.97 -16.47
CA PRO A 248 -1.49 -12.69 -15.84
C PRO A 248 -2.33 -12.37 -14.60
N LEU A 249 -3.59 -12.83 -14.55
CA LEU A 249 -4.49 -12.58 -13.43
C LEU A 249 -4.11 -13.32 -12.14
N LEU A 250 -3.10 -14.20 -12.18
CA LEU A 250 -2.58 -14.85 -10.97
C LEU A 250 -1.64 -13.96 -10.15
N TYR A 251 -1.08 -12.90 -10.74
CA TYR A 251 -0.08 -12.04 -10.08
C TYR A 251 -0.33 -10.54 -10.27
N LEU A 252 -0.88 -10.12 -11.42
CA LEU A 252 -1.11 -8.70 -11.69
C LEU A 252 -2.14 -8.02 -10.78
N PRO A 253 -3.24 -8.67 -10.35
CA PRO A 253 -4.20 -8.01 -9.46
C PRO A 253 -3.55 -7.53 -8.17
N GLU A 254 -2.70 -8.34 -7.53
CA GLU A 254 -1.99 -7.91 -6.32
C GLU A 254 -1.03 -6.75 -6.63
N TRP A 255 -0.26 -6.85 -7.72
CA TRP A 255 0.69 -5.82 -8.12
C TRP A 255 0.02 -4.48 -8.40
N PHE A 256 -1.07 -4.49 -9.16
CA PHE A 256 -1.70 -3.27 -9.65
C PHE A 256 -2.72 -2.71 -8.67
N LEU A 257 -3.60 -3.53 -8.11
CA LEU A 257 -4.62 -3.05 -7.18
C LEU A 257 -4.02 -2.58 -5.86
N CYS A 258 -2.96 -3.23 -5.38
CA CYS A 258 -2.29 -2.82 -4.15
C CYS A 258 -1.11 -1.88 -4.43
N LEU A 259 -0.91 -1.39 -5.67
CA LEU A 259 0.23 -0.55 -6.04
C LEU A 259 1.58 -1.08 -5.54
N PHE A 260 1.78 -2.39 -5.72
CA PHE A 260 2.95 -3.18 -5.31
C PHE A 260 3.26 -3.22 -3.81
N THR A 261 2.42 -2.63 -2.96
CA THR A 261 2.64 -2.53 -1.50
C THR A 261 2.78 -3.89 -0.81
N ARG A 262 2.15 -4.94 -1.36
CA ARG A 262 2.22 -6.32 -0.85
C ARG A 262 3.31 -7.16 -1.49
N SER A 263 3.87 -6.72 -2.63
CA SER A 263 4.67 -7.58 -3.49
C SER A 263 6.14 -7.18 -3.55
N LEU A 264 6.49 -5.95 -3.15
CA LEU A 264 7.86 -5.43 -3.22
C LEU A 264 8.34 -4.93 -1.85
N PRO A 265 9.67 -4.91 -1.61
CA PRO A 265 10.24 -4.29 -0.42
C PRO A 265 9.80 -2.83 -0.27
N PHE A 266 9.49 -2.42 0.96
CA PHE A 266 8.95 -1.08 1.24
C PHE A 266 9.75 0.09 0.64
N PRO A 267 11.09 0.12 0.68
CA PRO A 267 11.87 1.17 0.01
C PRO A 267 11.56 1.27 -1.49
N THR A 268 11.35 0.14 -2.16
CA THR A 268 11.05 0.07 -3.60
C THR A 268 9.63 0.56 -3.88
N VAL A 269 8.67 0.22 -3.01
CA VAL A 269 7.29 0.71 -3.10
C VAL A 269 7.28 2.24 -3.09
N LEU A 270 8.00 2.87 -2.15
CA LEU A 270 8.07 4.33 -2.06
C LEU A 270 8.64 4.97 -3.33
N ARG A 271 9.59 4.30 -4.00
CA ARG A 271 10.16 4.77 -5.27
C ARG A 271 9.19 4.68 -6.43
N ILE A 272 8.41 3.60 -6.47
CA ILE A 272 7.35 3.44 -7.45
C ILE A 272 6.29 4.51 -7.24
N TRP A 273 5.89 4.77 -5.99
CA TRP A 273 4.88 5.78 -5.64
C TRP A 273 5.33 7.20 -5.99
N ASP A 274 6.58 7.57 -5.67
CA ASP A 274 7.16 8.86 -6.04
C ASP A 274 7.03 9.12 -7.55
N ALA A 275 7.30 8.10 -8.38
CA ALA A 275 7.15 8.17 -9.84
C ALA A 275 5.69 8.14 -10.28
N PHE A 276 4.91 7.18 -9.80
CA PHE A 276 3.49 6.96 -10.11
C PHE A 276 2.68 8.24 -9.91
N LEU A 277 2.78 8.88 -8.75
CA LEU A 277 2.03 10.11 -8.44
C LEU A 277 2.45 11.28 -9.35
N SER A 278 3.67 11.30 -9.86
CA SER A 278 4.17 12.36 -10.75
C SER A 278 3.90 12.13 -12.24
N GLU A 279 3.72 10.87 -12.63
CA GLU A 279 3.64 10.42 -14.02
C GLU A 279 2.25 9.99 -14.46
N GLY A 280 1.33 9.76 -13.52
CA GLY A 280 -0.05 9.37 -13.81
C GLY A 280 -0.85 10.47 -14.52
N VAL A 281 -2.15 10.55 -14.22
CA VAL A 281 -3.04 11.45 -14.97
C VAL A 281 -2.52 12.87 -14.90
N ARG A 282 -2.48 13.52 -16.07
CA ARG A 282 -2.10 14.92 -16.20
C ARG A 282 -3.14 15.78 -15.48
N VAL A 283 -2.95 16.02 -14.19
CA VAL A 283 -3.72 17.04 -13.44
C VAL A 283 -3.24 18.40 -13.91
N TYR A 284 -3.75 18.86 -15.06
CA TYR A 284 -3.75 20.27 -15.40
C TYR A 284 -5.14 20.79 -15.07
N PRO A 285 -5.28 21.78 -14.17
CA PRO A 285 -6.44 22.65 -14.24
C PRO A 285 -6.31 23.40 -15.58
N ILE A 286 -7.24 23.16 -16.49
CA ILE A 286 -7.54 24.11 -17.56
C ILE A 286 -8.35 25.23 -16.92
#